data_AF-A0AAD5A2G6-F1
#
_entry.id   AF-A0AAD5A2G6-F1
#
_cell.length_a   1.000
_cell.length_b   1.000
_cell.length_c   1.000
_cell.angle_alpha   90.00
_cell.angle_beta   90.00
_cell.angle_gamma   90.00
#
_symmetry.space_group_name_H-M   'P 1'
#
loop_
_entity.id
_entity.type
_entity.pdbx_description
1 polymer ?
#
loop_
_entity_poly.entity_id
_entity_poly.type
_entity_poly.pdbx_seq_one_letter_code
_entity_poly.pdbx_strand_id
1 'polypeptide(L)'
;FRFNPPNSPHFGGSWERGIRSIKYALRIVVGAQTVTEKVLQTVLIEIEGILNSKLLGYVSSNVADLNSNTPNLLLMKRLDSSLPQVIYPADEYIGRRRWRQSQVLSVNFWSSFVRHYLPNLQLRQKWHAETKTLAVGSVVMIVDPQLPRALWLIRRVSKTFPGADGQVRSAEV
;
A
#
# COMPACT_ATOMS: atom_id res chain seq x y z
N PHE A 1 -23.39 18.66 0.02
CA PHE A 1 -22.05 18.70 -0.61
C PHE A 1 -21.25 19.85 -0.01
N ARG A 2 -20.00 19.61 0.43
CA ARG A 2 -19.09 20.66 0.92
C ARG A 2 -18.01 20.86 -0.13
N PHE A 3 -17.96 22.03 -0.75
CA PHE A 3 -16.98 22.35 -1.78
C PHE A 3 -15.68 22.85 -1.16
N ASN A 4 -14.57 22.64 -1.87
CA ASN A 4 -13.32 23.30 -1.52
C ASN A 4 -13.47 24.79 -1.78
N PRO A 5 -12.91 25.66 -0.93
CA PRO A 5 -12.88 27.09 -1.19
C PRO A 5 -12.20 27.36 -2.54
N PRO A 6 -12.67 28.35 -3.32
CA PRO A 6 -12.02 28.74 -4.56
C PRO A 6 -10.54 29.08 -4.32
N ASN A 7 -9.68 28.75 -5.28
CA ASN A 7 -8.22 28.94 -5.23
C ASN A 7 -7.49 28.31 -4.03
N SER A 8 -8.12 27.36 -3.33
CA SER A 8 -7.51 26.68 -2.18
C SER A 8 -7.32 25.17 -2.43
N PRO A 9 -6.46 24.77 -3.40
CA PRO A 9 -6.26 23.36 -3.76
C PRO A 9 -5.67 22.53 -2.61
N HIS A 10 -5.01 23.18 -1.65
CA HIS A 10 -4.41 22.50 -0.49
C HIS A 10 -5.44 21.78 0.39
N PHE A 11 -6.73 22.19 0.38
CA PHE A 11 -7.81 21.45 1.04
C PHE A 11 -7.96 20.03 0.49
N GLY A 12 -7.54 19.80 -0.77
CA GLY A 12 -7.54 18.51 -1.44
C GLY A 12 -6.22 17.75 -1.49
N GLY A 13 -5.17 18.31 -0.91
CA GLY A 13 -3.82 17.79 -1.12
C GLY A 13 -3.61 16.33 -0.70
N SER A 14 -4.35 15.83 0.29
CA SER A 14 -4.23 14.44 0.74
C SER A 14 -4.77 13.44 -0.30
N TRP A 15 -5.99 13.62 -0.79
CA TRP A 15 -6.55 12.70 -1.79
C TRP A 15 -5.92 12.92 -3.17
N GLU A 16 -5.56 14.16 -3.53
CA GLU A 16 -4.88 14.45 -4.80
C GLU A 16 -3.52 13.76 -4.89
N ARG A 17 -2.72 13.77 -3.80
CA ARG A 17 -1.46 13.01 -3.73
C ARG A 17 -1.68 11.51 -3.82
N GLY A 18 -2.74 11.00 -3.21
CA GLY A 18 -3.16 9.60 -3.37
C GLY A 18 -3.45 9.25 -4.83
N ILE A 19 -4.32 10.04 -5.47
CA ILE A 19 -4.69 9.88 -6.89
C ILE A 19 -3.45 9.97 -7.80
N ARG A 20 -2.53 10.90 -7.53
CA ARG A 20 -1.27 11.03 -8.28
C ARG A 20 -0.44 9.74 -8.22
N SER A 21 -0.30 9.15 -7.03
CA SER A 21 0.48 7.91 -6.84
C SER A 21 -0.14 6.73 -7.58
N ILE A 22 -1.47 6.61 -7.52
CA ILE A 22 -2.23 5.57 -8.23
C ILE A 22 -2.07 5.72 -9.75
N LYS A 23 -2.30 6.93 -10.28
CA LYS A 23 -2.15 7.22 -11.71
C LYS A 23 -0.73 6.97 -12.21
N TYR A 24 0.27 7.29 -11.40
CA TYR A 24 1.67 7.04 -11.74
C TYR A 24 1.97 5.54 -11.84
N ALA A 25 1.56 4.74 -10.85
CA ALA A 25 1.72 3.29 -10.91
C ALA A 25 0.97 2.66 -12.09
N LEU A 26 -0.27 3.09 -12.35
CA LEU A 26 -1.06 2.66 -13.51
C LEU A 26 -0.37 2.97 -14.84
N ARG A 27 0.21 4.16 -15.00
CA ARG A 27 0.93 4.54 -16.23
C ARG A 27 2.15 3.65 -16.47
N ILE A 28 2.88 3.28 -15.43
CA ILE A 28 4.02 2.35 -15.54
C ILE A 28 3.56 0.96 -15.98
N VAL A 29 2.47 0.47 -15.38
CA VAL A 29 1.99 -0.90 -15.57
C VAL A 29 1.32 -1.10 -16.92
N VAL A 30 0.45 -0.16 -17.31
CA VAL A 30 -0.24 -0.22 -18.61
C VAL A 30 0.75 0.16 -19.72
N GLY A 31 1.62 1.14 -19.49
CA GLY A 31 2.64 1.56 -20.46
C GLY A 31 2.02 1.86 -21.83
N ALA A 32 2.58 1.24 -22.87
CA ALA A 32 2.10 1.32 -24.25
C ALA A 32 1.14 0.16 -24.63
N GLN A 33 0.74 -0.68 -23.68
CA GLN A 33 -0.10 -1.85 -23.96
C GLN A 33 -1.55 -1.44 -24.20
N THR A 34 -2.18 -2.03 -25.21
CA THR A 34 -3.63 -1.89 -25.44
C THR A 34 -4.39 -2.83 -24.49
N VAL A 35 -5.16 -2.26 -23.57
CA VAL A 35 -6.00 -3.00 -22.62
C VAL A 35 -7.46 -2.80 -23.02
N THR A 36 -8.26 -3.88 -23.05
CA THR A 36 -9.69 -3.76 -23.32
C THR A 36 -10.41 -3.15 -22.12
N GLU A 37 -11.54 -2.47 -22.37
CA GLU A 37 -12.34 -1.84 -21.32
C GLU A 37 -12.65 -2.79 -20.15
N LYS A 38 -13.09 -4.02 -20.45
CA LYS A 38 -13.39 -5.04 -19.44
C LYS A 38 -12.17 -5.37 -18.57
N VAL A 39 -10.99 -5.51 -19.17
CA VAL A 39 -9.76 -5.82 -18.42
C VAL A 39 -9.37 -4.63 -17.56
N LEU A 40 -9.44 -3.41 -18.11
CA LEU A 40 -9.13 -2.20 -17.35
C LEU A 40 -10.08 -2.03 -16.15
N GLN A 41 -11.38 -2.27 -16.34
CA GLN A 41 -12.37 -2.23 -15.28
C GLN A 41 -12.05 -3.23 -14.17
N THR A 42 -11.73 -4.48 -14.51
CA THR A 42 -11.32 -5.49 -13.52
C THR A 42 -10.06 -5.07 -12.77
N VAL A 43 -9.04 -4.56 -13.47
CA VAL A 43 -7.81 -4.06 -12.83
C VAL A 43 -8.11 -2.93 -11.85
N LEU A 44 -8.97 -1.98 -12.22
CA LEU A 44 -9.34 -0.87 -11.33
C LEU A 44 -10.08 -1.34 -10.07
N ILE A 45 -10.97 -2.32 -10.19
CA ILE A 45 -11.67 -2.94 -9.05
C ILE A 45 -10.66 -3.65 -8.13
N GLU A 46 -9.69 -4.37 -8.69
CA GLU A 46 -8.65 -5.01 -7.88
C GLU A 46 -7.76 -3.99 -7.16
N ILE A 47 -7.41 -2.89 -7.85
CA ILE A 47 -6.66 -1.79 -7.25
C ILE A 47 -7.45 -1.13 -6.12
N GLU A 48 -8.74 -0.91 -6.30
CA GLU A 48 -9.62 -0.40 -5.24
C GLU A 48 -9.57 -1.30 -4.00
N GLY A 49 -9.72 -2.62 -4.18
CA GLY A 49 -9.61 -3.60 -3.09
C GLY A 49 -8.26 -3.52 -2.37
N ILE A 50 -7.15 -3.46 -3.12
CA ILE A 50 -5.79 -3.28 -2.58
C ILE A 50 -5.67 -2.03 -1.71
N LEU A 51 -6.23 -0.91 -2.17
CA LEU A 51 -6.15 0.37 -1.48
C LEU A 51 -7.04 0.41 -0.24
N ASN A 52 -8.22 -0.22 -0.30
CA ASN A 52 -9.17 -0.28 0.80
C ASN A 52 -8.83 -1.35 1.84
N SER A 53 -7.97 -2.32 1.49
CA SER A 53 -7.35 -3.25 2.45
C SER A 53 -6.12 -2.66 3.13
N LYS A 54 -5.64 -1.49 2.70
CA LYS A 54 -4.49 -0.82 3.32
C LYS A 54 -4.80 -0.40 4.74
N LEU A 55 -3.81 -0.59 5.59
CA LEU A 55 -3.87 -0.20 6.98
C LEU A 55 -3.79 1.31 7.13
N LEU A 56 -4.70 1.88 7.90
CA LEU A 56 -4.69 3.28 8.30
C LEU A 56 -3.88 3.50 9.58
N GLY A 57 -3.86 2.49 10.45
CA GLY A 57 -3.14 2.55 11.70
C GLY A 57 -3.49 1.39 12.62
N TYR A 58 -2.73 1.30 13.70
CA TYR A 58 -2.94 0.36 14.79
C TYR A 58 -3.67 1.09 15.93
N VAL A 59 -4.84 0.61 16.31
CA VAL A 59 -5.67 1.23 17.37
C VAL A 59 -6.01 0.23 18.47
N SER A 60 -5.55 -1.02 18.36
CA SER A 60 -5.88 -2.04 19.37
C SER A 60 -5.21 -1.73 20.71
N SER A 61 -6.02 -1.75 21.77
CA SER A 61 -5.57 -1.66 23.16
C SER A 61 -4.98 -2.98 23.67
N ASN A 62 -5.29 -4.10 23.01
CA ASN A 62 -4.78 -5.41 23.36
C ASN A 62 -3.42 -5.66 22.70
N VAL A 63 -2.44 -5.98 23.53
CA VAL A 63 -1.05 -6.29 23.17
C VAL A 63 -0.95 -7.51 22.24
N ALA A 64 -1.94 -8.41 22.28
CA ALA A 64 -1.99 -9.63 21.47
C ALA A 64 -2.69 -9.44 20.10
N ASP A 65 -3.51 -8.40 19.95
CA ASP A 65 -4.34 -8.24 18.75
C ASP A 65 -3.64 -7.35 17.72
N LEU A 66 -2.99 -7.96 16.73
CA LEU A 66 -2.44 -7.30 15.53
C LEU A 66 -3.51 -6.78 14.55
N ASN A 67 -4.76 -6.64 15.00
CA ASN A 67 -5.87 -6.17 14.17
C ASN A 67 -5.67 -4.69 13.82
N SER A 68 -5.33 -4.47 12.55
CA SER A 68 -5.16 -3.15 11.96
C SER A 68 -6.46 -2.62 11.37
N ASN A 69 -6.70 -1.32 11.57
CA ASN A 69 -7.86 -0.68 10.95
C ASN A 69 -7.61 -0.44 9.47
N THR A 70 -8.46 -0.99 8.62
CA THR A 70 -8.48 -0.73 7.17
C THR A 70 -9.74 0.06 6.81
N PRO A 71 -9.75 0.81 5.69
CA PRO A 71 -10.96 1.43 5.18
C PRO A 71 -12.11 0.42 5.03
N ASN A 72 -11.82 -0.78 4.53
CA ASN A 72 -12.79 -1.86 4.43
C ASN A 72 -13.37 -2.25 5.80
N LEU A 73 -12.54 -2.37 6.83
CA LEU A 73 -13.03 -2.66 8.17
C LEU A 73 -13.91 -1.53 8.73
N LEU A 74 -13.55 -0.26 8.48
CA LEU A 74 -14.33 0.87 8.94
C LEU A 74 -15.69 1.00 8.24
N LEU A 75 -15.71 0.80 6.92
CA LEU A 75 -16.90 1.01 6.10
C LEU A 75 -17.81 -0.22 6.09
N MET A 76 -17.22 -1.41 5.91
CA MET A 76 -17.96 -2.67 5.75
C MET A 76 -18.04 -3.48 7.04
N LYS A 77 -17.31 -3.11 8.11
CA LYS A 77 -17.22 -3.86 9.38
C LYS A 77 -16.75 -5.32 9.23
N ARG A 78 -16.07 -5.63 8.13
CA ARG A 78 -15.46 -6.93 7.87
C ARG A 78 -14.07 -6.76 7.29
N LEU A 79 -13.18 -7.67 7.66
CA LEU A 79 -11.92 -7.83 6.94
C LEU A 79 -12.26 -8.32 5.54
N ASP A 80 -11.59 -7.74 4.54
CA ASP A 80 -11.95 -7.94 3.14
C ASP A 80 -11.86 -9.43 2.75
N SER A 81 -12.82 -9.91 1.96
CA SER A 81 -12.83 -11.28 1.45
C SER A 81 -11.97 -11.38 0.19
N SER A 82 -10.70 -10.96 0.28
CA SER A 82 -9.81 -11.04 -0.87
C SER A 82 -9.70 -12.51 -1.28
N LEU A 83 -10.03 -12.82 -2.53
CA LEU A 83 -9.88 -14.17 -3.08
C LEU A 83 -8.42 -14.62 -2.94
N PRO A 84 -8.17 -15.91 -2.65
CA PRO A 84 -6.82 -16.43 -2.55
C PRO A 84 -6.05 -16.11 -3.82
N GLN A 85 -4.86 -15.54 -3.64
CA GLN A 85 -4.07 -15.04 -4.76
C GLN A 85 -3.36 -16.20 -5.43
N VAL A 86 -3.62 -16.33 -6.73
CA VAL A 86 -2.88 -17.25 -7.57
C VAL A 86 -1.75 -16.46 -8.23
N ILE A 87 -0.51 -16.89 -7.97
CA ILE A 87 0.68 -16.32 -8.60
C ILE A 87 0.78 -16.93 -9.99
N TYR A 88 0.76 -16.08 -11.02
CA TYR A 88 0.92 -16.52 -12.41
C TYR A 88 2.34 -16.21 -12.89
N PRO A 89 3.00 -17.15 -13.60
CA PRO A 89 4.31 -16.92 -14.20
C PRO A 89 4.26 -15.81 -15.26
N ALA A 90 5.35 -15.04 -15.37
CA ALA A 90 5.42 -13.81 -16.16
C ALA A 90 5.33 -14.05 -17.67
N ASP A 91 5.70 -15.25 -18.12
CA ASP A 91 5.70 -15.73 -19.50
C ASP A 91 4.29 -15.88 -20.10
N GLU A 92 3.23 -15.75 -19.31
CA GLU A 92 1.84 -15.88 -19.77
C GLU A 92 1.14 -14.55 -20.15
N TYR A 93 1.88 -13.46 -20.37
CA TYR A 93 1.33 -12.14 -20.79
C TYR A 93 0.38 -12.21 -22.01
N ILE A 94 0.54 -13.24 -22.85
CA ILE A 94 -0.06 -13.33 -24.19
C ILE A 94 -0.92 -14.59 -24.27
N GLY A 95 -1.97 -14.67 -23.46
CA GLY A 95 -2.98 -15.72 -23.52
C GLY A 95 -4.33 -15.22 -24.03
N ARG A 96 -5.16 -16.09 -24.63
CA ARG A 96 -6.59 -15.79 -24.91
C ARG A 96 -7.40 -15.50 -23.64
N ARG A 97 -6.86 -15.84 -22.48
CA ARG A 97 -7.49 -15.69 -21.15
C ARG A 97 -7.29 -14.26 -20.63
N ARG A 98 -8.16 -13.34 -21.07
CA ARG A 98 -8.15 -11.92 -20.66
C ARG A 98 -8.17 -11.69 -19.15
N TRP A 99 -8.76 -12.60 -18.37
CA TRP A 99 -8.74 -12.53 -16.91
C TRP A 99 -7.33 -12.67 -16.33
N ARG A 100 -6.41 -13.42 -16.96
CA ARG A 100 -5.01 -13.52 -16.52
C ARG A 100 -4.26 -12.21 -16.72
N GLN A 101 -4.57 -11.52 -17.82
CA GLN A 101 -4.02 -10.20 -18.09
C GLN A 101 -4.36 -9.22 -16.95
N SER A 102 -5.59 -9.25 -16.40
CA SER A 102 -5.94 -8.42 -15.24
C SER A 102 -5.12 -8.79 -14.00
N GLN A 103 -4.92 -10.09 -13.74
CA GLN A 103 -4.12 -10.56 -12.59
C GLN A 103 -2.68 -10.05 -12.64
N VAL A 104 -2.02 -10.18 -13.80
CA VAL A 104 -0.63 -9.75 -13.99
C VAL A 104 -0.51 -8.24 -13.84
N LEU A 105 -1.43 -7.47 -14.44
CA LEU A 105 -1.46 -6.02 -14.31
C LEU A 105 -1.63 -5.60 -12.85
N SER A 106 -2.51 -6.25 -12.08
CA SER A 106 -2.67 -5.95 -10.65
C SER A 106 -1.43 -6.28 -9.81
N VAL A 107 -0.70 -7.36 -10.12
CA VAL A 107 0.57 -7.70 -9.44
C VAL A 107 1.63 -6.63 -9.74
N ASN A 108 1.78 -6.23 -11.00
CA ASN A 108 2.73 -5.20 -11.39
C ASN A 108 2.35 -3.82 -10.84
N PHE A 109 1.05 -3.55 -10.74
CA PHE A 109 0.55 -2.38 -10.06
C PHE A 109 0.95 -2.40 -8.60
N TRP A 110 0.74 -3.51 -7.88
CA TRP A 110 1.14 -3.61 -6.48
C TRP A 110 2.63 -3.33 -6.30
N SER A 111 3.51 -3.98 -7.07
CA SER A 111 4.95 -3.81 -6.93
C SER A 111 5.39 -2.36 -7.23
N SER A 112 4.86 -1.76 -8.30
CA SER A 112 5.13 -0.36 -8.64
C SER A 112 4.54 0.61 -7.61
N PHE A 113 3.31 0.38 -7.16
CA PHE A 113 2.62 1.21 -6.19
C PHE A 113 3.36 1.21 -4.87
N VAL A 114 3.66 0.04 -4.28
CA VAL A 114 4.42 -0.07 -3.01
C VAL A 114 5.76 0.65 -3.11
N ARG A 115 6.50 0.45 -4.21
CA ARG A 115 7.81 1.07 -4.45
C ARG A 115 7.76 2.61 -4.52
N HIS A 116 6.71 3.20 -5.09
CA HIS A 116 6.62 4.64 -5.28
C HIS A 116 5.77 5.34 -4.21
N TYR A 117 4.81 4.65 -3.60
CA TYR A 117 3.88 5.20 -2.63
C TYR A 117 4.45 5.19 -1.21
N LEU A 118 5.00 4.06 -0.75
CA LEU A 118 5.47 3.94 0.64
C LEU A 118 6.59 4.93 1.00
N PRO A 119 7.56 5.23 0.13
CA PRO A 119 8.53 6.28 0.41
C PRO A 119 7.89 7.66 0.64
N ASN A 120 6.70 7.92 0.08
CA ASN A 120 5.96 9.16 0.31
C ASN A 120 5.21 9.19 1.65
N LEU A 121 5.02 8.03 2.31
CA LEU A 121 4.48 7.98 3.68
C LEU A 121 5.53 8.37 4.72
N GLN A 122 6.80 8.10 4.43
CA GLN A 122 7.91 8.60 5.22
C GLN A 122 8.22 10.04 4.78
N LEU A 123 7.61 11.01 5.47
CA LEU A 123 7.91 12.42 5.28
C LEU A 123 9.41 12.65 5.53
N ARG A 124 10.19 12.89 4.46
CA ARG A 124 11.56 13.41 4.56
C ARG A 124 11.48 14.89 4.92
N GLN A 125 11.27 15.18 6.20
CA GLN A 125 11.37 16.54 6.71
C GLN A 125 12.86 16.88 6.93
N LYS A 126 13.23 18.15 6.73
CA LYS A 126 14.51 18.63 7.26
C LYS A 126 14.47 18.42 8.78
N TRP A 127 15.53 17.83 9.33
CA TRP A 127 15.65 17.56 10.76
C TRP A 127 15.63 18.89 11.53
N HIS A 128 14.45 19.30 11.98
CA HIS A 128 14.27 20.47 12.84
C HIS A 128 14.18 20.09 14.33
N ALA A 129 13.89 18.81 14.62
CA ALA A 129 13.84 18.24 15.96
C ALA A 129 14.17 16.73 15.90
N GLU A 130 14.65 16.18 17.02
CA GLU A 130 14.83 14.74 17.16
C GLU A 130 13.47 14.03 17.03
N THR A 131 13.40 13.07 16.12
CA THR A 131 12.19 12.26 15.90
C THR A 131 12.27 11.02 16.78
N LYS A 132 11.11 10.58 17.30
CA LYS A 132 11.02 9.40 18.16
C LYS A 132 11.62 8.17 17.46
N THR A 133 12.67 7.61 18.03
CA THR A 133 13.34 6.42 17.52
C THR A 133 12.43 5.19 17.63
N LEU A 134 12.60 4.24 16.72
CA LEU A 134 11.92 2.95 16.76
C LEU A 134 12.18 2.25 18.12
N ALA A 135 11.13 1.85 18.81
CA ALA A 135 11.21 1.20 20.12
C ALA A 135 10.70 -0.24 20.08
N VAL A 136 11.20 -1.08 21.00
CA VAL A 136 10.65 -2.41 21.22
C VAL A 136 9.15 -2.33 21.49
N GLY A 137 8.40 -3.21 20.86
CA GLY A 137 6.95 -3.24 20.93
C GLY A 137 6.24 -2.33 19.92
N SER A 138 6.96 -1.52 19.14
CA SER A 138 6.37 -0.72 18.06
C SER A 138 5.84 -1.62 16.96
N VAL A 139 4.67 -1.28 16.41
CA VAL A 139 4.06 -1.98 15.28
C VAL A 139 4.54 -1.35 13.98
N VAL A 140 5.10 -2.15 13.08
CA VAL A 140 5.66 -1.70 11.82
C VAL A 140 5.07 -2.45 10.64
N MET A 141 4.94 -1.76 9.51
CA MET A 141 4.59 -2.36 8.23
C MET A 141 5.87 -2.85 7.55
N ILE A 142 5.90 -4.12 7.15
CA ILE A 142 7.03 -4.71 6.45
C ILE A 142 6.81 -4.55 4.95
N VAL A 143 7.86 -4.07 4.29
CA VAL A 143 7.92 -3.93 2.83
C VAL A 143 8.87 -5.00 2.32
N ASP A 144 8.31 -6.08 1.82
CA ASP A 144 9.07 -7.14 1.18
C ASP A 144 8.55 -7.33 -0.27
N PRO A 145 9.41 -7.15 -1.29
CA PRO A 145 9.05 -7.37 -2.69
C PRO A 145 8.55 -8.78 -3.02
N GLN A 146 8.85 -9.77 -2.18
CA GLN A 146 8.40 -11.15 -2.33
C GLN A 146 6.99 -11.38 -1.80
N LEU A 147 6.40 -10.41 -1.09
CA LEU A 147 5.06 -10.56 -0.57
C LEU A 147 4.04 -10.61 -1.71
N PRO A 148 3.01 -11.47 -1.60
CA PRO A 148 1.89 -11.47 -2.53
C PRO A 148 1.22 -10.08 -2.55
N ARG A 149 0.54 -9.77 -3.66
CA ARG A 149 -0.14 -8.47 -3.83
C ARG A 149 -1.16 -8.24 -2.72
N ALA A 150 -1.57 -7.01 -2.43
CA ALA A 150 -2.58 -6.70 -1.40
C ALA A 150 -2.28 -7.19 0.04
N LEU A 151 -1.14 -7.85 0.29
CA LEU A 151 -0.76 -8.31 1.63
C LEU A 151 0.03 -7.20 2.33
N TRP A 152 -0.67 -6.48 3.19
CA TRP A 152 -0.09 -5.47 4.06
C TRP A 152 0.49 -6.14 5.31
N LEU A 153 1.72 -6.65 5.21
CA LEU A 153 2.34 -7.37 6.33
C LEU A 153 2.68 -6.44 7.49
N ILE A 154 2.24 -6.82 8.69
CA ILE A 154 2.53 -6.12 9.94
C ILE A 154 3.31 -7.04 10.85
N ARG A 155 4.30 -6.47 11.52
CA ARG A 155 5.00 -7.11 12.64
C ARG A 155 5.21 -6.14 13.78
N ARG A 156 5.57 -6.71 14.92
CA ARG A 156 5.89 -5.96 16.12
C ARG A 156 7.37 -6.11 16.40
N VAL A 157 8.05 -5.00 16.62
CA VAL A 157 9.48 -4.99 16.90
C VAL A 157 9.75 -5.75 18.20
N SER A 158 10.49 -6.85 18.11
CA SER A 158 10.91 -7.66 19.25
C SER A 158 12.20 -7.12 19.88
N LYS A 159 13.15 -6.65 19.05
CA LYS A 159 14.42 -6.05 19.49
C LYS A 159 14.87 -4.93 18.56
N THR A 160 15.62 -3.98 19.10
CA THR A 160 16.23 -2.88 18.35
C THR A 160 17.75 -2.92 18.46
N PHE A 161 18.44 -2.59 17.37
CA PHE A 161 19.90 -2.55 17.30
C PHE A 161 20.34 -1.11 17.00
N PRO A 162 20.79 -0.35 18.01
CA PRO A 162 21.32 1.00 17.80
C PRO A 162 22.69 0.96 17.13
N GLY A 163 22.95 1.94 16.26
CA GLY A 163 24.28 2.17 15.67
C GLY A 163 25.25 2.83 16.65
N ALA A 164 26.47 3.08 16.18
CA ALA A 164 27.51 3.76 16.98
C ALA A 164 27.13 5.18 17.44
N ASP A 165 26.20 5.82 16.74
CA ASP A 165 25.64 7.13 17.05
C ASP A 165 24.37 7.06 17.94
N GLY A 166 24.03 5.88 18.46
CA GLY A 166 22.84 5.65 19.30
C GLY A 166 21.52 5.57 18.53
N GLN A 167 21.52 5.75 17.20
CA GLN A 167 20.31 5.74 16.38
C GLN A 167 19.94 4.32 15.92
N VAL A 168 18.67 3.93 16.08
CA VAL A 168 18.18 2.60 15.66
C VAL A 168 17.93 2.59 14.16
N ARG A 169 18.72 1.78 13.44
CA ARG A 169 18.56 1.56 11.98
C ARG A 169 18.16 0.12 11.63
N SER A 170 18.27 -0.80 12.58
CA SER A 170 17.96 -2.21 12.40
C SER A 170 17.12 -2.72 13.57
N ALA A 171 16.19 -3.62 13.29
CA ALA A 171 15.29 -4.21 14.28
C ALA A 171 14.92 -5.64 13.92
N GLU A 172 14.67 -6.45 14.94
CA GLU A 172 14.09 -7.79 14.87
C GLU A 172 12.57 -7.65 15.02
N VAL A 173 11.78 -8.38 14.24
CA VAL A 173 10.31 -8.27 14.10
C VAL A 173 9.63 -9.63 14.04
#